data_AF-A0A933VQS0-F1
#
_entry.id   AF-A0A933VQS0-F1
#
_cell.length_a   1.000
_cell.length_b   1.000
_cell.length_c   1.000
_cell.angle_alpha   90.00
_cell.angle_beta   90.00
_cell.angle_gamma   90.00
#
_symmetry.space_group_name_H-M   'P 1'
#
loop_
_entity.id
_entity.type
_entity.pdbx_description
1 polymer ?
#
loop_
_entity_poly.entity_id
_entity_poly.type
_entity_poly.pdbx_seq_one_letter_code
_entity_poly.pdbx_strand_id
1 'polypeptide(L)'
;TVNGLTATLQYDYENRLVRINYPAQSGGGWTEFVYDALGRRLKTIEKNAQGAVTSEWHYAYDGLDMIGCSTEATLWWQASRMARALTIR
;
A
#
# COMPACT_ATOMS: atom_id res chain seq x y z
N THR A 1 -9.24 13.85 -28.08
CA THR A 1 -8.49 14.35 -26.92
C THR A 1 -8.21 13.21 -25.99
N VAL A 2 -6.97 12.73 -25.92
CA VAL A 2 -6.58 11.81 -24.83
C VAL A 2 -6.43 12.72 -23.63
N ASN A 3 -7.43 12.75 -22.74
CA ASN A 3 -7.37 13.55 -21.52
C ASN A 3 -6.19 13.03 -20.69
N GLY A 4 -5.04 13.71 -20.79
CA GLY A 4 -3.79 13.35 -20.13
C GLY A 4 -3.90 13.52 -18.63
N LEU A 5 -4.53 12.55 -17.98
CA LEU A 5 -4.58 12.46 -16.53
C LEU A 5 -3.22 11.99 -16.03
N THR A 6 -2.34 12.95 -15.73
CA THR A 6 -0.99 12.69 -15.24
C THR A 6 -0.98 12.53 -13.73
N ALA A 7 -0.45 11.42 -13.23
CA ALA A 7 -0.16 11.24 -11.81
C ALA A 7 1.15 11.94 -11.42
N THR A 8 1.23 12.46 -10.19
CA THR A 8 2.46 13.07 -9.66
C THR A 8 3.20 12.08 -8.78
N LEU A 9 4.48 11.84 -9.08
CA LEU A 9 5.36 10.94 -8.34
C LEU A 9 6.20 11.73 -7.33
N GLN A 10 6.36 11.20 -6.12
CA GLN A 10 7.20 11.77 -5.07
C GLN A 10 8.25 10.75 -4.64
N TYR A 11 9.48 11.24 -4.48
CA TYR A 11 10.64 10.43 -4.14
C TYR A 11 11.26 10.93 -2.83
N ASP A 12 11.88 10.02 -2.09
CA ASP A 12 12.73 10.38 -0.94
C ASP A 12 14.14 10.82 -1.38
N TYR A 13 14.99 11.14 -0.41
CA TYR A 13 16.38 11.56 -0.65
C TYR A 13 17.26 10.46 -1.26
N GLU A 14 16.85 9.19 -1.14
CA GLU A 14 17.51 8.03 -1.75
C GLU A 14 16.93 7.72 -3.14
N ASN A 15 16.13 8.65 -3.69
CA ASN A 15 15.49 8.55 -4.99
C ASN A 15 14.53 7.35 -5.11
N ARG A 16 13.92 6.92 -4.00
CA ARG A 16 12.90 5.86 -3.97
C ARG A 16 11.50 6.46 -4.00
N LEU A 17 10.61 5.84 -4.76
CA LEU A 17 9.22 6.30 -4.90
C LEU A 17 8.46 6.09 -3.59
N VAL A 18 8.03 7.16 -2.93
CA VAL A 18 7.30 7.12 -1.66
C VAL A 18 5.82 7.45 -1.80
N ARG A 19 5.41 8.17 -2.87
CA ARG A 19 4.00 8.47 -3.10
C ARG A 19 3.66 8.66 -4.59
N ILE A 20 2.48 8.18 -4.99
CA ILE A 20 1.84 8.49 -6.28
C ILE A 20 0.54 9.23 -5.96
N ASN A 21 0.38 10.46 -6.45
CA ASN A 21 -0.86 11.22 -6.33
C ASN A 21 -1.64 11.14 -7.64
N TYR A 22 -2.88 10.67 -7.57
CA TYR A 22 -3.75 10.56 -8.74
C TYR A 22 -4.57 11.83 -8.94
N PRO A 23 -4.81 12.25 -10.19
CA PRO A 23 -5.60 13.44 -10.47
C PRO A 23 -7.05 13.25 -10.02
N ALA A 24 -7.68 14.33 -9.54
CA ALA A 24 -9.07 14.32 -9.06
C ALA A 24 -10.07 13.82 -10.11
N GLN A 25 -9.79 14.06 -11.39
CA GLN A 25 -10.57 13.61 -12.54
C GLN A 25 -10.57 12.07 -12.70
N SER A 26 -9.61 11.37 -12.09
CA SER A 26 -9.54 9.90 -12.01
C SER A 26 -10.13 9.34 -10.71
N GLY A 27 -10.80 10.18 -9.90
CA GLY A 27 -11.25 9.83 -8.55
C GLY A 27 -10.31 10.29 -7.43
N GLY A 28 -9.15 10.88 -7.76
CA GLY A 28 -8.18 11.39 -6.80
C GLY A 28 -7.53 10.28 -5.96
N GLY A 29 -7.10 10.64 -4.75
CA GLY A 29 -6.42 9.72 -3.85
C GLY A 29 -4.93 9.58 -4.16
N TRP A 30 -4.28 8.71 -3.41
CA TRP A 30 -2.85 8.46 -3.54
C TRP A 30 -2.44 7.10 -3.01
N THR A 31 -1.31 6.60 -3.50
CA THR A 31 -0.64 5.40 -3.00
C THR A 31 0.64 5.79 -2.29
N GLU A 32 0.88 5.25 -1.10
CA GLU A 32 2.09 5.45 -0.30
C GLU A 32 2.91 4.17 -0.25
N PHE A 33 4.24 4.32 -0.26
CA PHE A 33 5.17 3.20 -0.12
C PHE A 33 6.10 3.45 1.06
N VAL A 34 6.23 2.44 1.92
CA VAL A 34 7.15 2.45 3.07
C VAL A 34 8.25 1.44 2.80
N TYR A 35 9.49 1.83 3.09
CA TYR A 35 10.67 1.00 2.88
C TYR A 35 11.41 0.77 4.20
N ASP A 36 12.16 -0.32 4.27
CA ASP A 36 13.14 -0.54 5.33
C ASP A 36 14.47 0.17 5.02
N ALA A 37 15.42 0.08 5.95
CA ALA A 37 16.75 0.67 5.80
C ALA A 37 17.58 0.03 4.67
N LEU A 38 17.18 -1.13 4.15
CA LEU A 38 17.82 -1.81 3.03
C LEU A 38 17.16 -1.45 1.68
N GLY A 39 16.14 -0.58 1.68
CA GLY A 39 15.42 -0.18 0.46
C GLY A 39 14.36 -1.16 -0.01
N ARG A 40 13.99 -2.14 0.82
CA ARG A 40 12.92 -3.10 0.49
C ARG A 40 11.60 -2.55 0.97
N ARG A 41 10.54 -2.78 0.19
CA ARG A 41 9.21 -2.25 0.49
C ARG A 41 8.57 -3.02 1.63
N LEU A 42 8.28 -2.36 2.74
CA LEU A 42 7.55 -2.94 3.86
C LEU A 42 6.04 -2.83 3.70
N LYS A 43 5.57 -1.72 3.11
CA LYS A 43 4.13 -1.47 2.95
C LYS A 43 3.78 -0.77 1.65
N THR A 44 2.58 -1.07 1.16
CA THR A 44 1.87 -0.27 0.15
C THR A 44 0.51 0.11 0.74
N ILE A 45 0.18 1.39 0.76
CA ILE A 45 -1.08 1.89 1.33
C ILE A 45 -1.81 2.69 0.25
N GLU A 46 -3.01 2.27 -0.11
CA GLU A 46 -3.88 3.02 -1.01
C GLU A 46 -4.91 3.81 -0.21
N LYS A 47 -5.05 5.08 -0.56
CA LYS A 47 -6.00 6.00 0.06
C LYS A 47 -6.87 6.66 -0.99
N ASN A 48 -8.15 6.82 -0.66
CA ASN A 48 -9.06 7.60 -1.48
C ASN A 48 -8.77 9.11 -1.36
N ALA A 49 -9.48 9.93 -2.14
CA ALA A 49 -9.30 11.39 -2.13
C ALA A 49 -9.57 12.04 -0.76
N GLN A 50 -10.33 11.37 0.12
CA GLN A 50 -10.64 11.80 1.48
C GLN A 50 -9.59 11.33 2.50
N GLY A 51 -8.58 10.58 2.07
CA GLY A 51 -7.50 10.05 2.90
C GLY A 51 -7.85 8.78 3.68
N ALA A 52 -9.01 8.17 3.44
CA ALA A 52 -9.35 6.88 4.03
C ALA A 52 -8.59 5.77 3.30
N VAL A 53 -8.01 4.86 4.08
CA VAL A 53 -7.29 3.68 3.55
C VAL A 53 -8.29 2.74 2.92
N THR A 54 -8.09 2.42 1.64
CA THR A 54 -8.92 1.48 0.88
C THR A 54 -8.30 0.11 0.82
N SER A 55 -6.97 0.02 0.86
CA SER A 55 -6.21 -1.23 0.86
C SER A 55 -4.83 -0.99 1.46
N GLU A 56 -4.33 -1.96 2.22
CA GLU A 56 -2.98 -1.98 2.76
C GLU A 56 -2.35 -3.36 2.53
N TRP A 57 -1.14 -3.37 1.99
CA TRP A 57 -0.31 -4.56 1.84
C TRP A 57 0.93 -4.44 2.71
N HIS A 58 1.28 -5.52 3.40
CA HIS A 58 2.50 -5.64 4.19
C HIS A 58 3.36 -6.74 3.61
N TYR A 59 4.67 -6.49 3.51
CA TYR A 59 5.64 -7.45 3.01
C TYR A 59 6.57 -7.85 4.15
N ALA A 60 6.76 -9.15 4.31
CA ALA A 60 7.66 -9.74 5.30
C ALA A 60 8.86 -10.36 4.59
N TYR A 61 10.03 -10.20 5.22
CA TYR A 61 11.30 -10.67 4.68
C TYR A 61 12.08 -11.47 5.72
N ASP A 62 12.75 -12.52 5.26
CA ASP A 62 13.78 -13.25 6.01
C ASP A 62 15.09 -13.19 5.22
N GLY A 63 16.12 -12.55 5.77
CA GLY A 63 17.36 -12.29 5.04
C GLY A 63 17.11 -11.45 3.78
N LEU A 64 17.41 -11.99 2.60
CA LEU A 64 17.13 -11.36 1.30
C LEU A 64 15.80 -11.85 0.68
N ASP A 65 15.18 -12.86 1.26
CA ASP A 65 14.00 -13.51 0.70
C ASP A 65 12.72 -12.85 1.20
N MET A 66 11.79 -12.59 0.29
CA MET A 66 10.43 -12.18 0.65
C MET A 66 9.61 -13.41 1.02
N ILE A 67 9.23 -13.53 2.29
CA ILE A 67 8.55 -14.72 2.83
C ILE A 67 7.04 -14.59 2.87
N GLY A 68 6.50 -13.38 2.70
CA GLY A 68 5.07 -13.19 2.76
C GLY A 68 4.60 -11.82 2.29
N CYS A 69 3.36 -11.79 1.85
CA CYS A 69 2.58 -10.59 1.62
C CYS A 69 1.22 -10.79 2.26
N SER A 70 0.82 -9.90 3.17
CA SER A 70 -0.52 -9.91 3.78
C SER A 70 -1.27 -8.65 3.37
N THR A 71 -2.53 -8.81 2.97
CA THR A 71 -3.43 -7.69 2.67
C THR A 71 -4.37 -7.49 3.85
N GLU A 72 -4.34 -6.33 4.48
CA GLU A 72 -5.35 -5.98 5.48
C GLU A 72 -6.41 -5.12 4.78
N ALA A 73 -7.55 -5.76 4.45
CA ALA A 73 -8.69 -5.06 3.86
C ALA A 73 -9.55 -4.47 4.97
N THR A 74 -9.52 -3.15 5.13
CA THR A 74 -10.20 -2.38 6.19
C THR A 74 -11.73 -2.24 5.98
N LEU A 75 -12.40 -3.26 5.43
CA LEU A 75 -13.86 -3.23 5.22
C LEU A 75 -14.54 -4.46 5.86
N TRP A 76 -15.07 -4.24 7.06
CA TRP A 76 -16.25 -4.79 7.78
C TRP A 76 -16.87 -6.18 7.51
N TRP A 77 -16.29 -7.07 6.71
CA TRP A 77 -16.61 -8.51 6.71
C TRP A 77 -15.37 -9.41 6.72
N GLN A 78 -14.18 -8.86 6.44
CA GLN A 78 -12.95 -9.65 6.34
C GLN A 78 -12.11 -9.69 7.62
N ALA A 79 -12.34 -8.81 8.60
CA ALA A 79 -11.73 -8.92 9.93
C ALA A 79 -12.04 -10.29 10.60
N SER A 80 -13.17 -10.91 10.24
CA SER A 80 -13.56 -12.24 10.74
C SER A 80 -12.78 -13.42 10.12
N ARG A 81 -12.02 -13.22 9.03
CA ARG A 81 -11.25 -14.30 8.37
C ARG A 81 -9.76 -14.32 8.76
N MET A 82 -9.21 -13.23 9.29
CA MET A 82 -7.83 -13.20 9.79
C MET A 82 -7.72 -13.51 11.30
N ALA A 83 -8.80 -13.36 12.08
CA ALA A 83 -8.83 -13.80 13.48
C ALA A 83 -8.91 -15.33 13.66
N ARG A 84 -9.08 -16.11 12.58
CA ARG A 84 -9.21 -17.58 12.64
C ARG A 84 -7.93 -18.32 12.23
N ALA A 85 -6.77 -17.74 12.55
CA ALA A 85 -5.48 -18.40 12.52
C ALA A 85 -4.81 -18.37 13.91
N LEU A 86 -5.58 -18.55 14.99
CA LEU A 86 -5.04 -19.01 16.27
C LEU A 86 -6.12 -19.74 17.09
N THR A 87 -6.37 -21.00 16.75
CA THR A 87 -6.79 -22.00 17.74
C THR A 87 -6.36 -23.35 17.17
N ILE A 88 -5.22 -23.84 17.65
CA ILE A 88 -4.90 -25.28 17.63
C ILE A 88 -5.88 -25.94 18.60
N ARG A 89 -6.67 -26.90 18.10
CA ARG A 89 -7.23 -27.98 18.91
C ARG A 89 -6.99 -29.29 18.18
#